data_AF-A0A1X0KDZ5-F1
#
_entry.id   AF-A0A1X0KDZ5-F1
#
_cell.length_a   1.000
_cell.length_b   1.000
_cell.length_c   1.000
_cell.angle_alpha   90.00
_cell.angle_beta   90.00
_cell.angle_gamma   90.00
#
_symmetry.space_group_name_H-M   'P 1'
#
loop_
_entity.id
_entity.type
_entity.pdbx_description
1 polymer ?
#
loop_
_entity_poly.entity_id
_entity_poly.type
_entity_poly.pdbx_seq_one_letter_code
_entity_poly.pdbx_strand_id
1 'polypeptide(L)' 'MFRIQDTNKVVSISTSGGKPWYVEPGSLVVDGEILRFRLNRSGLLMQIHADEVATIISEDE' A
#
# COMPACT_ATOMS: atom_id res chain seq x y z
N MET A 1 -2.95 -10.36 10.28
CA MET A 1 -1.70 -9.84 9.71
C MET A 1 -1.72 -10.13 8.22
N PHE A 2 -1.80 -9.11 7.37
CA PHE A 2 -1.74 -9.28 5.91
C PHE A 2 -0.33 -9.68 5.51
N ARG A 3 -0.19 -10.49 4.46
CA ARG A 3 1.09 -10.98 3.98
C ARG A 3 1.35 -10.39 2.61
N ILE A 4 2.26 -9.42 2.52
CA ILE A 4 2.69 -8.86 1.24
C ILE A 4 3.70 -9.84 0.65
N GLN A 5 3.35 -10.45 -0.49
CA GLN A 5 4.24 -11.40 -1.16
C GLN A 5 5.28 -10.68 -2.02
N ASP A 6 4.85 -9.64 -2.75
CA ASP A 6 5.70 -8.81 -3.59
C ASP A 6 5.24 -7.35 -3.52
N THR A 7 6.08 -6.47 -2.95
CA THR A 7 5.76 -5.03 -2.84
C THR A 7 5.68 -4.35 -4.20
N ASN A 8 6.29 -4.92 -5.25
CA ASN A 8 6.27 -4.33 -6.58
C ASN A 8 4.92 -4.48 -7.28
N LYS A 9 4.13 -5.47 -6.88
CA LYS A 9 2.83 -5.78 -7.48
C LYS A 9 1.65 -5.16 -6.73
N VAL A 10 1.91 -4.38 -5.67
CA VAL A 10 0.84 -3.73 -4.92
C VAL A 10 0.24 -2.59 -5.74
N VAL A 11 -1.08 -2.67 -5.95
CA VAL A 11 -1.85 -1.69 -6.74
C VAL A 11 -2.81 -0.86 -5.90
N SER A 12 -3.19 -1.36 -4.72
CA SER A 12 -4.16 -0.68 -3.86
C SER A 12 -3.93 -1.01 -2.38
N ILE A 13 -4.05 0.02 -1.54
CA ILE A 13 -4.01 -0.08 -0.07
C ILE A 13 -5.21 0.68 0.49
N SER A 14 -5.91 0.10 1.47
CA SER A 14 -7.03 0.77 2.16
C SER A 14 -6.94 0.64 3.67
N THR A 15 -7.37 1.69 4.37
CA THR A 15 -7.55 1.68 5.83
C THR A 15 -8.97 1.27 6.23
N SER A 16 -9.14 0.93 7.50
CA SER A 16 -10.45 0.60 8.06
C SER A 16 -11.41 1.79 7.95
N GLY A 17 -12.44 1.67 7.10
CA GLY A 17 -13.44 2.72 6.85
C GLY A 17 -13.00 3.81 5.85
N GLY A 18 -11.80 3.70 5.29
CA GLY A 18 -11.26 4.63 4.30
C GLY A 18 -11.59 4.23 2.85
N LYS A 19 -11.41 5.18 1.93
CA LYS A 19 -11.37 4.88 0.49
C LYS A 19 -10.01 4.24 0.15
N PRO A 20 -9.96 3.32 -0.83
CA PRO A 20 -8.70 2.75 -1.28
C PRO A 20 -7.82 3.81 -1.94
N TRP A 21 -6.53 3.77 -1.63
CA TRP A 21 -5.49 4.51 -2.32
C TRP A 21 -4.87 3.64 -3.41
N TYR A 22 -4.84 4.17 -4.62
CA TYR A 22 -4.17 3.52 -5.74
C TYR A 22 -2.67 3.80 -5.68
N VAL A 23 -1.90 2.74 -5.59
CA VAL A 23 -0.46 2.76 -5.39
C VAL A 23 0.26 2.75 -6.74
N GLU A 24 1.32 3.55 -6.87
CA GLU A 24 2.27 3.46 -7.98
C GLU A 24 3.00 2.11 -7.86
N PRO A 25 2.91 1.22 -8.87
CA PRO A 25 3.57 -0.09 -8.82
C PRO A 25 5.08 0.04 -8.53
N GLY A 26 5.64 -0.83 -7.69
CA GLY A 26 7.05 -0.73 -7.28
C GLY A 26 7.36 0.33 -6.22
N SER A 27 6.41 1.20 -5.86
CA SER A 27 6.68 2.30 -4.92
C SER A 27 6.53 1.93 -3.44
N LEU A 28 5.92 0.78 -3.13
CA LEU A 28 5.68 0.37 -1.75
C LEU A 28 6.99 -0.06 -1.08
N VAL A 29 7.31 0.61 0.02
CA VAL A 29 8.41 0.27 0.93
C VAL A 29 7.81 0.03 2.31
N VAL A 30 8.22 -1.08 2.94
CA VAL A 30 7.84 -1.44 4.30
C VAL A 30 9.06 -1.30 5.20
N ASP A 31 8.97 -0.42 6.19
CA ASP A 31 10.04 -0.09 7.14
C ASP A 31 9.53 -0.30 8.56
N GLY A 32 9.72 -1.52 9.08
CA GLY A 32 9.12 -1.95 10.34
C GLY A 32 7.59 -1.92 10.25
N GLU A 33 6.97 -1.07 11.07
CA GLU A 33 5.50 -0.88 11.12
C GLU A 33 5.00 0.20 10.17
N ILE A 34 5.88 0.82 9.37
CA ILE A 34 5.51 1.93 8.49
C ILE A 34 5.47 1.46 7.04
N LEU A 35 4.35 1.72 6.35
CA LEU A 35 4.23 1.57 4.91
C LEU A 35 4.36 2.95 4.26
N ARG A 36 5.31 3.07 3.33
CA ARG A 36 5.51 4.26 2.50
C ARG A 36 5.26 3.89 1.04
N PHE A 37 4.44 4.67 0.34
CA PHE A 37 4.14 4.41 -1.07
C PHE A 37 3.75 5.70 -1.79
N ARG A 38 3.88 5.71 -3.11
CA ARG A 38 3.42 6.82 -3.94
C ARG A 38 2.03 6.55 -4.50
N LEU A 39 1.22 7.59 -4.61
CA LEU A 39 -0.09 7.50 -5.24
C LEU A 39 0.04 7.56 -6.76
N ASN A 40 -0.56 6.59 -7.46
CA ASN A 40 -0.44 6.43 -8.91
C ASN A 40 -0.85 7.70 -9.70
N ARG A 41 -1.94 8.39 -9.30
CA ARG A 41 -2.47 9.54 -10.05
C ARG A 41 -1.86 10.89 -9.70
N SER A 42 -1.41 11.08 -8.46
CA SER A 42 -0.93 12.39 -7.98
C SER A 42 0.58 12.43 -7.75
N GLY A 43 1.26 11.29 -7.71
CA GLY A 43 2.67 11.19 -7.35
C GLY A 43 2.98 11.56 -5.89
N LEU A 44 1.96 11.85 -5.09
CA LEU A 44 2.14 12.20 -3.67
C LEU A 44 2.67 10.99 -2.90
N LEU A 45 3.62 11.25 -2.01
CA LEU A 45 4.14 10.26 -1.09
C LEU A 45 3.20 10.16 0.12
N MET A 46 2.76 8.95 0.41
CA MET A 46 1.93 8.60 1.56
C MET A 46 2.74 7.77 2.54
N GLN A 47 2.45 7.96 3.83
CA GLN A 47 2.98 7.14 4.91
C GLN A 47 1.85 6.79 5.87
N ILE A 48 1.70 5.50 6.18
CA ILE A 48 0.70 4.99 7.12
C ILE A 48 1.32 3.92 8.01
N HIS A 49 0.77 3.75 9.21
CA HIS A 49 1.14 2.63 10.06
C HIS A 49 0.46 1.33 9.59
N ALA A 50 1.12 0.20 9.80
CA ALA A 50 0.66 -1.12 9.40
C ALA A 50 -0.61 -1.58 10.13
N ASP A 51 -0.86 -1.05 11.32
CA ASP A 51 -2.08 -1.31 12.11
C ASP A 51 -3.32 -0.59 11.54
N GLU A 52 -3.12 0.52 10.82
CA GLU A 52 -4.20 1.23 10.14
C GLU A 52 -4.63 0.53 8.85
N VAL A 53 -3.77 -0.31 8.27
CA VAL A 53 -4.02 -1.04 7.03
C VAL A 53 -5.05 -2.14 7.26
N ALA A 54 -6.17 -2.03 6.55
CA ALA A 54 -7.19 -3.08 6.52
C ALA A 54 -6.90 -4.11 5.42
N THR A 55 -6.61 -3.64 4.22
CA THR A 55 -6.49 -4.49 3.03
C THR A 55 -5.39 -3.98 2.10
N ILE A 56 -4.63 -4.91 1.52
CA ILE A 56 -3.68 -4.67 0.45
C ILE A 56 -4.06 -5.57 -0.71
N ILE A 57 -4.16 -5.00 -1.91
CA ILE A 57 -4.43 -5.72 -3.15
C ILE A 57 -3.18 -5.68 -4.01
N SER A 58 -2.74 -6.86 -4.44
CA SER A 58 -1.63 -7.05 -5.39
C SER A 58 -2.16 -7.71 -6.65
N GLU A 59 -1.54 -7.45 -7.79
CA GLU A 59 -1.80 -8.23 -9.01
C GLU A 59 -1.14 -9.60 -8.84
N ASP A 60 -1.95 -10.66 -8.75
CA ASP A 60 -1.49 -12.04 -8.89
C ASP A 60 -1.39 -12.40 -10.39
N GLU A 61 -0.50 -13.32 -10.75
CA GLU A 61 -0.43 -13.91 -12.11
C GLU A 61 -1.75 -14.59 -12.52
#